data_AF-A0A6A5FYP0-F1
#
_entry.id   AF-A0A6A5FYP0-F1
#
_cell.length_a   1.000
_cell.length_b   1.000
_cell.length_c   1.000
_cell.angle_alpha   90.00
_cell.angle_beta   90.00
_cell.angle_gamma   90.00
#
_symmetry.space_group_name_H-M   'P 1'
#
loop_
_entity.id
_entity.type
_entity.pdbx_description
1 polymer ?
#
loop_
_entity_poly.entity_id
_entity_poly.type
_entity_poly.pdbx_seq_one_letter_code
_entity_poly.pdbx_strand_id
1 'polypeptide(L)'
;MREATKNHFQQQHYKLGAEDETDFGCRFEARPIHLGGSRKNTIAYVKLHGQNEETKFNIKCHHFGPSNSSAHGQSPEINEIYCYKLLELIHVGPQVQFIIPKRFTGSKLSLYIVTRWEDDFIPLSGNTEEAVGVDVLVQILLLGTFLFIDDLHSKNCECDEAARMEVARKCLKKWDLLSQIDLAIEQITPEMDQMKQQEIGFKGFNSSSEKLDQYISTIKQNIIKLIGT
;
A
#
# COMPACT_ATOMS: atom_id res chain seq x y z
N MET A 1 -7.47 -16.47 0.94
CA MET A 1 -7.46 -15.14 1.60
C MET A 1 -7.68 -15.25 3.10
N ARG A 2 -8.91 -15.49 3.60
CA ARG A 2 -9.20 -15.49 5.05
C ARG A 2 -8.27 -16.38 5.89
N GLU A 3 -8.07 -17.62 5.45
CA GLU A 3 -7.16 -18.56 6.13
C GLU A 3 -5.71 -18.06 6.15
N ALA A 4 -5.18 -17.61 5.01
CA ALA A 4 -3.83 -17.06 4.93
C ALA A 4 -3.66 -15.81 5.81
N THR A 5 -4.67 -14.93 5.85
CA THR A 5 -4.66 -13.76 6.73
C THR A 5 -4.73 -14.16 8.20
N LYS A 6 -5.59 -15.12 8.57
CA LYS A 6 -5.66 -15.65 9.94
C LYS A 6 -4.31 -16.22 10.37
N ASN A 7 -3.70 -17.07 9.54
CA ASN A 7 -2.41 -17.69 9.83
C ASN A 7 -1.29 -16.65 9.98
N HIS A 8 -1.31 -15.59 9.17
CA HIS A 8 -0.34 -14.49 9.27
C HIS A 8 -0.45 -13.77 10.62
N PHE A 9 -1.66 -13.39 11.03
CA PHE A 9 -1.87 -12.72 12.32
C PHE A 9 -1.67 -13.65 13.52
N GLN A 10 -1.98 -14.93 13.38
CA GLN A 10 -1.68 -15.94 14.39
C GLN A 10 -0.16 -16.09 14.60
N GLN A 11 0.65 -16.03 13.55
CA GLN A 11 2.11 -16.00 13.70
C GLN A 11 2.59 -14.74 14.43
N GLN A 12 1.96 -13.59 14.21
CA GLN A 12 2.26 -12.37 14.96
C GLN A 12 1.85 -12.48 16.43
N HIS A 13 0.69 -13.09 16.70
CA HIS A 13 0.21 -13.40 18.04
C HIS A 13 1.26 -14.14 18.86
N TYR A 14 1.81 -15.23 18.31
CA TYR A 14 2.88 -15.98 18.96
C TYR A 14 4.20 -15.18 19.08
N LYS A 15 4.55 -14.37 18.08
CA LYS A 15 5.73 -13.49 18.16
C LYS A 15 5.62 -12.44 19.28
N LEU A 16 4.42 -12.09 19.70
CA LEU A 16 4.16 -11.19 20.81
C LEU A 16 4.26 -11.87 22.18
N GLY A 17 4.53 -13.17 22.23
CA GLY A 17 4.78 -13.92 23.46
C GLY A 17 3.62 -14.78 23.95
N ALA A 18 2.55 -14.92 23.17
CA ALA A 18 1.46 -15.84 23.51
C ALA A 18 1.93 -17.31 23.50
N GLU A 19 1.45 -18.08 24.47
CA GLU A 19 1.68 -19.52 24.54
C GLU A 19 0.63 -20.32 23.73
N ASP A 20 -0.56 -19.74 23.55
CA ASP A 20 -1.69 -20.34 22.84
C ASP A 20 -2.56 -19.29 22.11
N GLU A 21 -3.74 -19.69 21.65
CA GLU A 21 -4.69 -18.84 20.89
C GLU A 21 -5.83 -18.29 21.76
N THR A 22 -5.77 -18.44 23.08
CA THR A 22 -6.91 -18.16 23.97
C THR A 22 -7.39 -16.71 23.86
N ASP A 23 -6.47 -15.76 23.70
CA ASP A 23 -6.75 -14.34 23.53
C ASP A 23 -6.63 -13.86 22.07
N PHE A 24 -6.39 -14.77 21.12
CA PHE A 24 -6.34 -14.46 19.69
C PHE A 24 -7.76 -14.34 19.10
N GLY A 25 -8.05 -13.19 18.50
CA GLY A 25 -9.28 -12.93 17.76
C GLY A 25 -8.99 -12.65 16.29
N CYS A 26 -9.72 -13.30 15.38
CA CYS A 26 -9.67 -12.96 13.96
C CYS A 26 -11.02 -13.26 13.28
N ARG A 27 -11.76 -12.21 12.96
CA ARG A 27 -13.06 -12.30 12.26
C ARG A 27 -13.07 -11.43 11.02
N PHE A 28 -13.96 -11.75 10.08
CA PHE A 28 -14.00 -11.13 8.76
C PHE A 28 -15.39 -10.61 8.42
N GLU A 29 -15.44 -9.42 7.83
CA GLU A 29 -16.65 -8.79 7.30
C GLU A 29 -16.45 -8.39 5.84
N ALA A 30 -17.55 -8.31 5.09
CA ALA A 30 -17.51 -7.73 3.75
C ALA A 30 -17.19 -6.22 3.84
N ARG A 31 -16.41 -5.69 2.91
CA ARG A 31 -16.16 -4.25 2.84
C ARG A 31 -17.47 -3.51 2.53
N PRO A 32 -17.86 -2.50 3.33
CA PRO A 32 -19.04 -1.69 3.03
C PRO A 32 -18.97 -1.03 1.65
N ILE A 33 -20.08 -1.06 0.91
CA ILE A 33 -20.15 -0.60 -0.49
C ILE A 33 -19.79 0.89 -0.63
N HIS A 34 -20.17 1.72 0.34
CA HIS A 34 -19.98 3.17 0.31
C HIS A 34 -18.50 3.61 0.45
N LEU A 35 -17.60 2.70 0.85
CA LEU A 35 -16.17 2.97 1.00
C LEU A 35 -15.36 2.73 -0.29
N GLY A 36 -16.04 2.48 -1.41
CA GLY A 36 -15.42 2.22 -2.71
C GLY A 36 -14.55 0.95 -2.75
N GLY A 37 -13.82 0.78 -3.85
CA GLY A 37 -12.93 -0.38 -4.07
C GLY A 37 -13.64 -1.63 -4.59
N SER A 38 -12.85 -2.68 -4.83
CA SER A 38 -13.36 -3.95 -5.37
C SER A 38 -14.23 -4.70 -4.35
N ARG A 39 -15.35 -5.26 -4.81
CA ARG A 39 -16.22 -6.17 -4.02
C ARG A 39 -15.48 -7.40 -3.45
N LYS A 40 -14.26 -7.67 -3.92
CA LYS A 40 -13.40 -8.76 -3.45
C LYS A 40 -12.59 -8.41 -2.19
N ASN A 41 -12.57 -7.13 -1.79
CA ASN A 41 -11.87 -6.71 -0.58
C ASN A 41 -12.65 -7.14 0.67
N THR A 42 -11.93 -7.49 1.73
CA THR A 42 -12.51 -7.97 2.99
C THR A 42 -11.95 -7.14 4.14
N ILE A 43 -12.77 -6.86 5.14
CA ILE A 43 -12.31 -6.28 6.40
C ILE A 43 -12.02 -7.42 7.38
N ALA A 44 -10.87 -7.37 8.04
CA ALA A 44 -10.55 -8.23 9.17
C ALA A 44 -10.49 -7.42 10.46
N TYR A 45 -11.03 -7.98 11.53
CA TYR A 45 -10.86 -7.47 12.89
C TYR A 45 -9.98 -8.48 13.60
N VAL A 46 -8.87 -8.00 14.13
CA VAL A 46 -7.80 -8.83 14.68
C VAL A 46 -7.48 -8.37 16.09
N LYS A 47 -7.51 -9.30 17.04
CA LYS A 47 -7.03 -9.10 18.40
C LYS A 47 -5.81 -9.99 18.60
N LEU A 48 -4.66 -9.37 18.84
CA LEU A 48 -3.41 -10.05 19.13
C LEU A 48 -3.14 -10.08 20.64
N HIS A 49 -2.12 -10.84 21.03
CA HIS A 49 -1.71 -11.01 22.42
C HIS A 49 -1.47 -9.67 23.11
N GLY A 50 -2.03 -9.53 24.32
CA GLY A 50 -1.91 -8.32 25.12
C GLY A 50 -2.69 -7.11 24.60
N GLN A 51 -3.44 -7.24 23.51
CA GLN A 51 -4.34 -6.18 23.05
C GLN A 51 -5.70 -6.29 23.75
N ASN A 52 -6.28 -5.13 24.11
CA ASN A 52 -7.62 -5.08 24.69
C ASN A 52 -8.72 -5.04 23.62
N GLU A 53 -8.44 -4.38 22.50
CA GLU A 53 -9.39 -4.11 21.42
C GLU A 53 -8.94 -4.75 20.11
N GLU A 54 -9.92 -4.99 19.22
CA GLU A 54 -9.63 -5.46 17.86
C GLU A 54 -9.07 -4.30 17.02
N THR A 55 -7.97 -4.55 16.32
CA THR A 55 -7.49 -3.67 15.25
C THR A 55 -8.17 -4.05 13.94
N LYS A 56 -8.65 -3.06 13.21
CA LYS A 56 -9.32 -3.23 11.92
C LYS A 56 -8.31 -3.17 10.77
N PHE A 57 -8.46 -4.06 9.80
CA PHE A 57 -7.61 -4.15 8.62
C PHE A 57 -8.45 -4.31 7.36
N ASN A 58 -8.08 -3.62 6.30
CA ASN A 58 -8.58 -3.90 4.96
C ASN A 58 -7.62 -4.83 4.22
N ILE A 59 -8.17 -5.87 3.59
CA ILE A 59 -7.44 -6.88 2.86
C ILE A 59 -7.81 -6.77 1.40
N LYS A 60 -6.86 -6.28 0.59
CA LYS A 60 -6.95 -6.29 -0.87
C LYS A 60 -6.31 -7.57 -1.40
N CYS A 61 -7.01 -8.23 -2.32
CA CYS A 61 -6.58 -9.52 -2.88
C CYS A 61 -6.20 -9.39 -4.36
N HIS A 62 -4.97 -9.78 -4.67
CA HIS A 62 -4.49 -10.01 -6.04
C HIS A 62 -4.39 -11.52 -6.26
N HIS A 63 -5.19 -12.06 -7.19
CA HIS A 63 -5.05 -13.44 -7.64
C HIS A 63 -4.39 -13.44 -9.01
N PHE A 64 -3.41 -14.32 -9.21
CA PHE A 64 -2.73 -14.50 -10.49
C PHE A 64 -2.48 -15.99 -10.75
N GLY A 65 -2.52 -16.37 -12.01
CA GLY A 65 -2.19 -17.73 -12.43
C GLY A 65 -0.76 -17.82 -12.95
N PRO A 66 -0.24 -19.03 -13.22
CA PRO A 66 1.01 -19.21 -13.96
C PRO A 66 0.97 -18.41 -15.27
N SER A 67 2.12 -17.94 -15.74
CA SER A 67 2.31 -17.11 -16.94
C SER A 67 1.56 -17.60 -18.19
N ASN A 68 1.26 -18.91 -18.26
CA ASN A 68 0.58 -19.56 -19.38
C ASN A 68 -0.94 -19.80 -19.18
N SER A 69 -1.53 -19.34 -18.07
CA SER A 69 -2.96 -19.56 -17.81
C SER A 69 -3.80 -18.35 -18.25
N SER A 70 -4.78 -18.60 -19.12
CA SER A 70 -5.77 -17.63 -19.60
C SER A 70 -6.74 -17.10 -18.52
N ALA A 71 -6.51 -17.45 -17.25
CA ALA A 71 -7.46 -17.31 -16.17
C ALA A 71 -7.41 -15.95 -15.44
N HIS A 72 -7.66 -14.84 -16.17
CA HIS A 72 -8.14 -13.53 -15.70
C HIS A 72 -7.60 -12.94 -14.38
N GLY A 73 -6.42 -13.35 -13.91
CA GLY A 73 -5.77 -12.74 -12.75
C GLY A 73 -4.95 -11.54 -13.20
N GLN A 74 -5.13 -10.38 -12.56
CA GLN A 74 -4.19 -9.27 -12.71
C GLN A 74 -3.03 -9.53 -11.75
N SER A 75 -1.84 -9.80 -12.30
CA SER A 75 -0.63 -9.82 -11.49
C SER A 75 -0.48 -8.49 -10.75
N PRO A 76 -0.02 -8.50 -9.49
CA PRO A 76 0.24 -7.27 -8.75
C PRO A 76 1.25 -6.41 -9.53
N GLU A 77 1.05 -5.11 -9.48
CA GLU A 77 1.99 -4.15 -10.04
C GLU A 77 3.02 -3.83 -8.96
N ILE A 78 4.31 -4.00 -9.28
CA ILE A 78 5.38 -3.78 -8.30
C ILE A 78 5.40 -2.34 -7.77
N ASN A 79 5.00 -1.39 -8.64
CA ASN A 79 4.84 0.01 -8.28
C ASN A 79 3.76 0.20 -7.21
N GLU A 80 2.68 -0.61 -7.23
CA GLU A 80 1.63 -0.53 -6.21
C GLU A 80 2.18 -0.95 -4.84
N ILE A 81 2.94 -2.04 -4.77
CA ILE A 81 3.57 -2.53 -3.54
C ILE A 81 4.51 -1.47 -2.97
N TYR A 82 5.37 -0.91 -3.83
CA TYR A 82 6.28 0.17 -3.48
C TYR A 82 5.54 1.41 -2.95
N CYS A 83 4.49 1.86 -3.64
CA CYS A 83 3.70 3.02 -3.23
C CYS A 83 3.07 2.81 -1.85
N TYR A 84 2.47 1.65 -1.56
CA TYR A 84 1.93 1.39 -0.23
C TYR A 84 2.99 1.51 0.86
N LYS A 85 4.18 0.93 0.64
CA LYS A 85 5.26 0.96 1.63
C LYS A 85 5.82 2.38 1.82
N LEU A 86 6.03 3.12 0.73
CA LEU A 86 6.52 4.49 0.82
C LEU A 86 5.51 5.40 1.54
N LEU A 87 4.22 5.27 1.23
CA LEU A 87 3.17 6.07 1.87
C LEU A 87 3.08 5.80 3.38
N GLU A 88 3.24 4.56 3.81
CA GLU A 88 3.38 4.20 5.23
C GLU A 88 4.58 4.90 5.88
N LEU A 89 5.76 4.82 5.25
CA LEU A 89 7.01 5.35 5.78
C LEU A 89 7.02 6.87 5.94
N ILE A 90 6.34 7.59 5.05
CA ILE A 90 6.18 9.04 5.16
C ILE A 90 4.99 9.45 6.06
N HIS A 91 4.31 8.48 6.66
CA HIS A 91 3.16 8.67 7.55
C HIS A 91 1.97 9.38 6.89
N VAL A 92 1.75 9.14 5.61
CA VAL A 92 0.59 9.66 4.85
C VAL A 92 -0.38 8.53 4.47
N GLY A 93 0.13 7.29 4.34
CA GLY A 93 -0.65 6.10 4.10
C GLY A 93 -0.86 5.25 5.36
N PRO A 94 -1.77 4.27 5.30
CA PRO A 94 -1.97 3.33 6.39
C PRO A 94 -0.75 2.43 6.59
N GLN A 95 -0.62 1.86 7.79
CA GLN A 95 0.32 0.77 8.01
C GLN A 95 0.03 -0.39 7.07
N VAL A 96 1.05 -0.93 6.41
CA VAL A 96 0.88 -1.97 5.38
C VAL A 96 1.70 -3.22 5.65
N GLN A 97 1.07 -4.36 5.43
CA GLN A 97 1.68 -5.67 5.49
C GLN A 97 1.36 -6.45 4.21
N PHE A 98 2.32 -7.21 3.71
CA PHE A 98 2.15 -8.05 2.53
C PHE A 98 2.11 -9.51 2.95
N ILE A 99 1.07 -10.23 2.51
CA ILE A 99 0.93 -11.65 2.77
C ILE A 99 1.10 -12.41 1.46
N ILE A 100 2.17 -13.18 1.37
CA ILE A 100 2.49 -14.08 0.25
C ILE A 100 2.34 -15.52 0.76
N PRO A 101 1.20 -16.17 0.53
CA PRO A 101 0.95 -17.54 1.00
C PRO A 101 1.95 -18.50 0.39
N LYS A 102 2.47 -19.44 1.19
CA LYS A 102 3.38 -20.49 0.71
C LYS A 102 2.70 -21.57 -0.13
N ARG A 103 1.36 -21.63 -0.12
CA ARG A 103 0.57 -22.65 -0.82
C ARG A 103 -0.34 -21.98 -1.84
N PHE A 104 -0.45 -22.61 -3.01
CA PHE A 104 -1.40 -22.22 -4.04
C PHE A 104 -2.83 -22.27 -3.49
N THR A 105 -3.66 -21.31 -3.88
CA THR A 105 -5.10 -21.38 -3.66
C THR A 105 -5.73 -21.96 -4.94
N GLY A 106 -5.82 -23.28 -5.02
CA GLY A 106 -6.16 -23.99 -6.26
C GLY A 106 -5.01 -23.94 -7.27
N SER A 107 -5.27 -23.44 -8.49
CA SER A 107 -4.25 -23.22 -9.54
C SER A 107 -3.68 -21.80 -9.59
N LYS A 108 -3.98 -20.97 -8.58
CA LYS A 108 -3.63 -19.55 -8.55
C LYS A 108 -2.76 -19.22 -7.35
N LEU A 109 -1.71 -18.44 -7.59
CA LEU A 109 -0.95 -17.75 -6.55
C LEU A 109 -1.69 -16.47 -6.15
N SER A 110 -1.39 -15.94 -4.97
CA SER A 110 -2.08 -14.77 -4.44
C SER A 110 -1.13 -13.87 -3.65
N LEU A 111 -1.34 -12.57 -3.76
CA LEU A 111 -0.79 -11.55 -2.89
C LEU A 111 -1.96 -10.90 -2.16
N TYR A 112 -1.88 -10.81 -0.84
CA TYR A 112 -2.81 -9.99 -0.07
C TYR A 112 -2.07 -8.77 0.48
N ILE A 113 -2.59 -7.58 0.18
CA ILE A 113 -2.13 -6.32 0.76
C ILE A 113 -3.06 -6.02 1.93
N VAL A 114 -2.49 -5.97 3.13
CA VAL A 114 -3.21 -5.75 4.38
C VAL A 114 -2.87 -4.37 4.89
N THR A 115 -3.85 -3.49 4.91
CA THR A 115 -3.69 -2.11 5.39
C THR A 115 -4.46 -1.92 6.68
N ARG A 116 -3.84 -1.37 7.72
CA ARG A 116 -4.55 -0.95 8.91
C ARG A 116 -5.64 0.04 8.52
N TRP A 117 -6.85 -0.18 9.00
CA TRP A 117 -8.01 0.61 8.65
C TRP A 117 -8.40 1.45 9.85
N GLU A 118 -8.43 2.76 9.64
CA GLU A 118 -8.95 3.73 10.60
C GLU A 118 -10.32 4.22 10.09
N ASP A 119 -11.31 4.32 10.97
CA ASP A 119 -12.70 4.63 10.61
C ASP A 119 -12.93 6.10 10.24
N ASP A 120 -11.91 6.93 10.42
CA ASP A 120 -11.84 8.34 10.02
C ASP A 120 -11.35 8.54 8.57
N PHE A 121 -11.11 7.46 7.82
CA PHE A 121 -10.74 7.57 6.41
C PHE A 121 -11.91 8.08 5.55
N ILE A 122 -11.86 9.36 5.19
CA ILE A 122 -12.88 10.00 4.35
C ILE A 122 -12.42 9.99 2.88
N PRO A 123 -13.16 9.36 1.95
CA PRO A 123 -12.86 9.43 0.53
C PRO A 123 -12.96 10.87 0.00
N LEU A 124 -11.95 11.31 -0.75
CA LEU A 124 -11.94 12.64 -1.40
C LEU A 124 -13.16 12.87 -2.31
N SER A 125 -13.73 11.82 -2.88
CA SER A 125 -14.92 11.88 -3.74
C SER A 125 -16.19 12.33 -3.02
N GLY A 126 -16.18 12.40 -1.68
CA GLY A 126 -17.34 12.77 -0.85
C GLY A 126 -17.28 14.15 -0.20
N ASN A 127 -16.18 14.91 -0.35
CA ASN A 127 -15.98 16.21 0.30
C ASN A 127 -16.02 17.39 -0.69
N THR A 128 -16.47 18.55 -0.22
CA THR A 128 -16.26 19.83 -0.89
C THR A 128 -14.85 20.36 -0.60
N GLU A 129 -14.25 21.07 -1.55
CA GLU A 129 -12.86 21.59 -1.46
C GLU A 129 -12.59 22.41 -0.21
N GLU A 130 -13.58 23.18 0.28
CA GLU A 130 -13.49 23.97 1.52
C GLU A 130 -13.24 23.12 2.78
N ALA A 131 -13.57 21.82 2.76
CA ALA A 131 -13.35 20.92 3.88
C ALA A 131 -11.94 20.30 3.89
N VAL A 132 -11.21 20.35 2.78
CA VAL A 132 -9.87 19.75 2.64
C VAL A 132 -8.84 20.88 2.64
N GLY A 133 -8.01 20.97 3.68
CA GLY A 133 -6.98 21.99 3.78
C GLY A 133 -6.05 22.03 2.56
N VAL A 134 -5.62 23.23 2.17
CA VAL A 134 -4.72 23.47 1.01
C VAL A 134 -3.43 22.65 1.13
N ASP A 135 -2.93 22.48 2.35
CA ASP A 135 -1.77 21.65 2.67
C ASP A 135 -1.97 20.17 2.32
N VAL A 136 -3.18 19.63 2.55
CA VAL A 136 -3.54 18.25 2.20
C VAL A 136 -3.69 18.08 0.69
N LEU A 137 -4.34 19.04 0.01
CA LEU A 137 -4.47 19.04 -1.45
C LEU A 137 -3.11 19.07 -2.15
N VAL A 138 -2.19 19.91 -1.67
CA VAL A 138 -0.83 19.99 -2.21
C VAL A 138 -0.07 18.68 -1.99
N GLN A 139 -0.19 18.04 -0.82
CA GLN A 139 0.41 16.72 -0.56
C GLN A 139 -0.12 15.65 -1.52
N ILE A 140 -1.44 15.61 -1.75
CA ILE A 140 -2.07 14.67 -2.68
C ILE A 140 -1.55 14.89 -4.11
N LEU A 141 -1.51 16.14 -4.58
CA LEU A 141 -1.02 16.48 -5.93
C LEU A 141 0.47 16.14 -6.10
N LEU A 142 1.30 16.42 -5.09
CA LEU A 142 2.72 16.06 -5.09
C LEU A 142 2.92 14.55 -5.16
N LEU A 143 2.31 13.82 -4.22
CA LEU A 143 2.45 12.37 -4.17
C LEU A 143 1.91 11.73 -5.44
N GLY A 144 0.80 12.24 -5.98
CA GLY A 144 0.28 11.85 -7.28
C GLY A 144 1.25 12.00 -8.43
N THR A 145 1.86 13.18 -8.52
CA THR A 145 2.81 13.52 -9.57
C THR A 145 4.09 12.69 -9.45
N PHE A 146 4.59 12.47 -8.24
CA PHE A 146 5.80 11.67 -8.02
C PHE A 146 5.57 10.18 -8.22
N LEU A 147 4.43 9.67 -7.77
CA LEU A 147 4.13 8.24 -7.79
C LEU A 147 3.46 7.79 -9.10
N PHE A 148 3.24 8.70 -10.05
CA PHE A 148 2.56 8.42 -11.31
C PHE A 148 1.19 7.75 -11.06
N ILE A 149 0.44 8.28 -10.09
CA ILE A 149 -0.92 7.80 -9.80
C ILE A 149 -1.85 8.46 -10.80
N ASP A 150 -2.19 7.74 -11.87
CA ASP A 150 -2.94 8.24 -13.04
C ASP A 150 -4.41 8.66 -12.75
N ASP A 151 -4.90 8.47 -11.52
CA ASP A 151 -6.29 8.77 -11.13
C ASP A 151 -6.40 10.00 -10.21
N LEU A 152 -5.71 11.08 -10.58
CA LEU A 152 -5.73 12.35 -9.84
C LEU A 152 -6.21 13.49 -10.75
N HIS A 153 -7.39 14.03 -10.43
CA HIS A 153 -7.99 15.10 -11.21
C HIS A 153 -7.56 16.47 -10.69
N SER A 154 -6.82 17.19 -11.53
CA SER A 154 -6.17 18.49 -11.28
C SER A 154 -7.11 19.71 -11.26
N LYS A 155 -8.43 19.51 -11.23
CA LYS A 155 -9.39 20.62 -11.40
C LYS A 155 -9.74 21.42 -10.13
N ASN A 156 -9.16 21.09 -8.98
CA ASN A 156 -9.71 21.50 -7.67
C ASN A 156 -8.66 22.14 -6.73
N CYS A 157 -7.70 22.90 -7.24
CA CYS A 157 -6.71 23.56 -6.37
C CYS A 157 -6.40 24.97 -6.88
N GLU A 158 -7.22 25.94 -6.46
CA GLU A 158 -6.93 27.37 -6.60
C GLU A 158 -5.94 27.80 -5.51
N CYS A 159 -4.65 27.56 -5.73
CA CYS A 159 -3.57 28.08 -4.88
C CYS A 159 -2.46 28.64 -5.77
N ASP A 160 -1.89 29.79 -5.39
CA ASP A 160 -0.79 30.38 -6.15
C ASP A 160 0.41 29.42 -6.23
N GLU A 161 1.17 29.48 -7.32
CA GLU A 161 2.28 28.56 -7.59
C GLU A 161 3.38 28.62 -6.52
N ALA A 162 3.66 29.81 -5.96
CA ALA A 162 4.71 29.99 -4.98
C ALA A 162 4.36 29.33 -3.63
N ALA A 163 3.11 29.48 -3.18
CA ALA A 163 2.60 28.83 -1.97
C ALA A 163 2.56 27.31 -2.12
N ARG A 164 2.14 26.80 -3.29
CA ARG A 164 2.18 25.35 -3.60
C ARG A 164 3.61 24.81 -3.55
N MET A 165 4.57 25.51 -4.14
CA MET A 165 5.97 25.10 -4.15
C MET A 165 6.62 25.16 -2.76
N GLU A 166 6.25 26.14 -1.93
CA GLU A 166 6.74 26.21 -0.55
C GLU A 166 6.16 25.11 0.33
N VAL A 167 4.86 24.83 0.23
CA VAL A 167 4.22 23.69 0.92
C VAL A 167 4.85 22.38 0.44
N ALA A 168 5.11 22.25 -0.86
CA ALA A 168 5.79 21.08 -1.42
C ALA A 168 7.16 20.85 -0.82
N ARG A 169 8.01 21.88 -0.79
CA ARG A 169 9.36 21.80 -0.20
C ARG A 169 9.32 21.46 1.28
N LYS A 170 8.37 22.04 2.03
CA LYS A 170 8.15 21.71 3.44
C LYS A 170 7.75 20.24 3.63
N CYS A 171 6.86 19.72 2.79
CA CYS A 171 6.46 18.31 2.83
C CYS A 171 7.64 17.39 2.51
N LEU A 172 8.39 17.67 1.44
CA LEU A 172 9.56 16.89 1.02
C LEU A 172 10.62 16.83 2.12
N LYS A 173 10.90 17.94 2.81
CA LYS A 173 11.82 17.99 3.94
C LYS A 173 11.28 17.25 5.17
N LYS A 174 10.00 17.45 5.50
CA LYS A 174 9.34 16.79 6.64
C LYS A 174 9.36 15.26 6.49
N TRP A 175 9.16 14.78 5.27
CA TRP A 175 9.10 13.34 4.98
C TRP A 175 10.47 12.68 4.89
N ASP A 176 11.56 13.45 4.83
CA ASP A 176 12.90 12.93 4.48
C ASP A 176 12.84 11.99 3.26
N LEU A 177 12.12 12.45 2.22
CA LEU A 177 11.55 11.56 1.20
C LEU A 177 12.61 10.73 0.47
N LEU A 178 13.81 11.27 0.25
CA LEU A 178 14.90 10.54 -0.40
C LEU A 178 15.36 9.32 0.43
N SER A 179 15.53 9.50 1.74
CA SER A 179 15.87 8.40 2.64
C SER A 179 14.74 7.38 2.74
N GLN A 180 13.47 7.83 2.76
CA GLN A 180 12.31 6.94 2.81
C GLN A 180 12.13 6.13 1.53
N ILE A 181 12.53 6.67 0.37
CA ILE A 181 12.56 5.91 -0.90
C ILE A 181 13.52 4.73 -0.78
N ASP A 182 14.74 4.95 -0.27
CA ASP A 182 15.73 3.88 -0.10
C ASP A 182 15.27 2.84 0.92
N LEU A 183 14.73 3.29 2.05
CA LEU A 183 14.18 2.40 3.07
C LEU A 183 12.97 1.60 2.57
N ALA A 184 12.11 2.18 1.73
CA ALA A 184 10.98 1.47 1.14
C ALA A 184 11.45 0.29 0.28
N ILE A 185 12.50 0.49 -0.53
CA ILE A 185 13.09 -0.54 -1.38
C ILE A 185 13.67 -1.66 -0.52
N GLU A 186 14.45 -1.30 0.50
CA GLU A 186 15.02 -2.27 1.44
C GLU A 186 13.92 -3.11 2.08
N GLN A 187 12.82 -2.48 2.51
CA GLN A 187 11.72 -3.17 3.18
C GLN A 187 10.82 -4.02 2.28
N ILE A 188 10.76 -3.78 0.96
CA ILE A 188 9.97 -4.63 0.03
C ILE A 188 10.82 -5.70 -0.66
N THR A 189 12.15 -5.62 -0.56
CA THR A 189 13.07 -6.55 -1.23
C THR A 189 12.83 -8.01 -0.79
N PRO A 190 12.67 -8.33 0.50
CA PRO A 190 12.39 -9.71 0.94
C PRO A 190 11.10 -10.28 0.32
N GLU A 191 10.05 -9.47 0.24
CA GLU A 191 8.77 -9.83 -0.37
C GLU A 191 8.95 -10.05 -1.87
N MET A 192 9.70 -9.18 -2.55
CA MET A 192 10.00 -9.31 -3.97
C MET A 192 10.76 -10.60 -4.26
N ASP A 193 11.76 -10.94 -3.45
CA ASP A 193 12.54 -12.16 -3.63
C ASP A 193 11.72 -13.42 -3.33
N GLN A 194 10.83 -13.37 -2.32
CA GLN A 194 9.86 -14.44 -2.08
C GLN A 194 8.90 -14.62 -3.27
N MET A 195 8.45 -13.53 -3.89
CA MET A 195 7.61 -13.60 -5.10
C MET A 195 8.37 -14.21 -6.28
N LYS A 196 9.64 -13.82 -6.50
CA LYS A 196 10.48 -14.41 -7.55
C LYS A 196 10.67 -15.91 -7.37
N GLN A 197 10.97 -16.36 -6.14
CA GLN A 197 11.14 -17.79 -5.82
C GLN A 197 9.89 -18.62 -6.09
N GLN A 198 8.70 -18.01 -6.02
CA GLN A 198 7.42 -18.66 -6.29
C GLN A 198 6.96 -18.50 -7.75
N GLU A 199 7.85 -18.05 -8.65
CA GLU A 199 7.57 -17.78 -10.08
C GLU A 199 6.37 -16.85 -10.30
N ILE A 200 6.17 -15.91 -9.39
CA ILE A 200 5.12 -14.91 -9.48
C ILE A 200 5.51 -13.88 -10.55
N GLY A 201 4.93 -14.00 -11.74
CA GLY A 201 5.14 -13.04 -12.83
C GLY A 201 4.41 -11.72 -12.57
N PHE A 202 5.11 -10.59 -12.71
CA PHE A 202 4.52 -9.26 -12.65
C PHE A 202 3.98 -8.84 -14.02
N LYS A 203 2.83 -8.15 -14.06
CA LYS A 203 2.24 -7.66 -15.33
C LYS A 203 3.18 -6.58 -15.90
N GLY A 204 3.69 -6.78 -17.10
CA GLY A 204 4.57 -5.82 -17.79
C GLY A 204 6.09 -6.00 -17.59
N PHE A 205 6.53 -7.08 -16.94
CA PHE A 205 7.94 -7.36 -16.63
C PHE A 205 8.42 -8.66 -17.28
N ASN A 206 9.43 -8.56 -18.15
CA ASN A 206 10.24 -9.70 -18.59
C ASN A 206 11.50 -9.88 -17.69
N SER A 207 11.88 -8.83 -16.95
CA SER A 207 12.91 -8.78 -15.89
C SER A 207 12.40 -7.82 -14.79
N SER A 208 12.23 -8.27 -13.55
CA SER A 208 11.50 -7.54 -12.50
C SER A 208 12.27 -6.40 -11.80
N SER A 209 13.57 -6.25 -12.02
CA SER A 209 14.41 -5.24 -11.36
C SER A 209 14.59 -3.94 -12.16
N GLU A 210 14.90 -4.04 -13.45
CA GLU A 210 15.39 -2.89 -14.25
C GLU A 210 14.37 -1.74 -14.38
N LYS A 211 13.08 -2.06 -14.51
CA LYS A 211 12.02 -1.03 -14.62
C LYS A 211 11.66 -0.38 -13.28
N LEU A 212 11.77 -1.10 -12.15
CA LEU A 212 11.56 -0.52 -10.82
C LEU A 212 12.71 0.44 -10.50
N ASP A 213 13.95 0.04 -10.79
CA ASP A 213 15.14 0.89 -10.63
C ASP A 213 15.04 2.16 -11.49
N GLN A 214 14.54 2.04 -12.72
CA GLN A 214 14.31 3.19 -13.60
C GLN A 214 13.19 4.11 -13.10
N TYR A 215 12.10 3.55 -12.58
CA TYR A 215 11.02 4.29 -11.94
C TYR A 215 11.52 5.06 -10.71
N ILE A 216 12.24 4.40 -9.80
CA ILE A 216 12.84 5.01 -8.61
C ILE A 216 13.85 6.09 -8.98
N SER A 217 14.72 5.82 -9.95
CA SER A 217 15.72 6.79 -10.43
C SER A 217 15.04 8.06 -10.96
N THR A 218 13.94 7.91 -11.71
CA THR A 218 13.13 9.02 -12.20
C THR A 218 12.52 9.82 -11.05
N ILE A 219 11.96 9.15 -10.04
CA ILE A 219 11.40 9.80 -8.84
C ILE A 219 12.49 10.59 -8.10
N LYS A 220 13.64 9.98 -7.82
CA LYS A 220 14.76 10.63 -7.13
C LYS A 220 15.24 11.87 -7.87
N GLN A 221 15.42 11.77 -9.19
CA GLN A 221 15.84 12.92 -10.00
C GLN A 221 14.83 14.07 -9.95
N ASN A 222 13.52 13.77 -9.97
CA ASN A 222 12.48 14.80 -9.88
C ASN A 222 12.48 15.47 -8.50
N ILE A 223 12.64 14.71 -7.41
CA ILE A 223 12.74 15.24 -6.05
C ILE A 223 13.97 16.14 -5.89
N ILE A 224 15.14 15.71 -6.37
CA ILE A 224 16.38 16.49 -6.28
C ILE A 224 16.24 17.84 -7.00
N LYS A 225 15.64 17.87 -8.20
CA LYS A 225 15.38 19.12 -8.93
C LYS A 225 14.47 20.08 -8.15
N LEU A 226 13.47 19.54 -7.44
CA LEU A 226 12.51 20.32 -6.65
C LEU A 226 13.09 20.86 -5.34
N ILE A 227 14.06 20.17 -4.74
CA ILE A 227 14.76 20.59 -3.52
C ILE A 227 15.90 21.57 -3.82
N GLY A 228 16.57 21.42 -4.97
CA GLY A 228 17.74 22.21 -5.38
C GLY A 228 17.43 23.54 -6.08
N THR A 229 16.15 23.95 -6.13
CA THR A 229 15.66 25.25 -6.60
C THR A 229 15.03 26.02 -5.45
#